data_AF-A0A7C9N6Q2-F1
#
_entry.id   AF-A0A7C9N6Q2-F1
#
_cell.length_a   1.000
_cell.length_b   1.000
_cell.length_c   1.000
_cell.angle_alpha   90.00
_cell.angle_beta   90.00
_cell.angle_gamma   90.00
#
_symmetry.space_group_name_H-M   'P 1'
#
loop_
_entity.id
_entity.type
_entity.pdbx_description
1 polymer ?
#
loop_
_entity_poly.entity_id
_entity_poly.type
_entity_poly.pdbx_seq_one_letter_code
_entity_poly.pdbx_strand_id
1 'polypeptide(L)'
;MMYWQRLKSDLLLWFFFLVFLFVSTPCFSQEKQAEPQAKPAEPPKVEVKLDKDKYKGGDTIQITGKVPPGMKVNFIEITSTEAKVQVGRLDRKDFKFYLSTEIPAFYTIIINENYVAKIDKNGTVEEKPVKEIYAKYKADKKWRIGEFLKESNADIAFITPPKMISEIKVWKSSVVRAIVGSRGEPQPSITDKKEVKKEAARLLQARMRSLSNLFVLGKITTNEDGTFTATFKLPENAPKGAFSVIAVVDKDLKSEPAKFICEVSFPKFYFPVAGTSVNLFGPFILALAICTFGVLMGAGGGFILNPLLILIYHMPHQVVAGSVMPTVLFSQASGIYNYSKIGFINWKLGIGVGIFMALGGFIGPLLNQFVTLDEYKFVFGIVLLILAALMLWQTTPGYIEKSKKEKAILEEFKRRAAAAKAQKEQKS
;
A
#
# COMPACT_ATOMS: atom_id res chain seq x y z
N MET A 1 -41.84 -16.34 -69.04
CA MET A 1 -42.60 -16.86 -67.89
C MET A 1 -41.86 -16.77 -66.53
N MET A 2 -40.68 -16.14 -66.42
CA MET A 2 -39.94 -16.04 -65.14
C MET A 2 -39.97 -14.64 -64.49
N TYR A 3 -40.44 -13.61 -65.21
CA TYR A 3 -40.51 -12.23 -64.68
C TYR A 3 -41.79 -11.96 -63.85
N TRP A 4 -42.85 -12.74 -64.07
CA TRP A 4 -44.17 -12.55 -63.42
C TRP A 4 -44.31 -13.28 -62.08
N GLN A 5 -43.44 -14.25 -61.78
CA GLN A 5 -43.40 -14.92 -60.46
C GLN A 5 -42.63 -14.10 -59.41
N ARG A 6 -41.60 -13.36 -59.83
CA ARG A 6 -40.77 -12.54 -58.93
C ARG A 6 -41.52 -11.30 -58.41
N LEU A 7 -42.41 -10.72 -59.22
CA LEU A 7 -43.26 -9.59 -58.82
C LEU A 7 -44.32 -9.99 -57.76
N LYS A 8 -44.78 -11.25 -57.76
CA LYS A 8 -45.76 -11.75 -56.78
C LYS A 8 -45.12 -12.05 -55.41
N SER A 9 -43.86 -12.48 -55.35
CA SER A 9 -43.18 -12.72 -54.06
C SER A 9 -42.81 -11.42 -53.35
N ASP A 10 -42.37 -10.40 -54.09
CA ASP A 10 -42.00 -9.10 -53.51
C ASP A 10 -43.23 -8.30 -53.03
N LEU A 11 -44.39 -8.43 -53.70
CA LEU A 11 -45.64 -7.81 -53.25
C LEU A 11 -46.21 -8.47 -51.99
N LEU A 12 -46.06 -9.79 -51.85
CA LEU A 12 -46.46 -10.55 -50.65
C LEU A 12 -45.54 -10.27 -49.45
N LEU A 13 -44.24 -10.10 -49.69
CA LEU A 13 -43.27 -9.71 -48.66
C LEU A 13 -43.51 -8.28 -48.16
N TRP A 14 -43.86 -7.34 -49.04
CA TRP A 14 -44.26 -5.99 -48.64
C TRP A 14 -45.60 -5.96 -47.88
N PHE A 15 -46.55 -6.82 -48.24
CA PHE A 15 -47.84 -6.93 -47.54
C PHE A 15 -47.66 -7.48 -46.11
N PHE A 16 -46.78 -8.46 -45.90
CA PHE A 16 -46.46 -8.98 -44.57
C PHE A 16 -45.66 -7.99 -43.71
N PHE A 17 -44.80 -7.16 -44.33
CA PHE A 17 -44.03 -6.13 -43.63
C PHE A 17 -44.90 -4.95 -43.15
N LEU A 18 -45.96 -4.62 -43.90
CA LEU A 18 -46.94 -3.57 -43.55
C LEU A 18 -47.93 -3.99 -42.45
N VAL A 19 -48.29 -5.29 -42.38
CA VAL A 19 -49.17 -5.83 -41.33
C VAL A 19 -48.44 -5.94 -39.98
N PHE A 20 -47.12 -6.14 -39.97
CA PHE A 20 -46.35 -6.22 -38.73
C PHE A 20 -46.11 -4.85 -38.06
N LEU A 21 -46.14 -3.76 -38.83
CA LEU A 21 -45.99 -2.39 -38.32
C LEU A 21 -47.27 -1.78 -37.72
N PHE A 22 -48.42 -2.45 -37.85
CA PHE A 22 -49.71 -1.93 -37.36
C PHE A 22 -50.23 -2.58 -36.06
N VAL A 23 -49.52 -3.54 -35.45
CA VAL A 23 -50.00 -4.30 -34.26
C VAL A 23 -49.22 -3.99 -32.97
N SER A 24 -48.46 -2.91 -32.87
CA SER A 24 -47.84 -2.55 -31.57
C SER A 24 -47.68 -1.05 -31.33
N THR A 25 -48.70 -0.43 -30.74
CA THR A 25 -48.57 0.73 -29.82
C THR A 25 -49.89 0.88 -29.02
N PRO A 26 -49.86 1.55 -27.85
CA PRO A 26 -50.42 1.03 -26.60
C PRO A 26 -51.92 1.30 -26.43
N CYS A 27 -52.56 0.38 -25.71
CA CYS A 27 -53.92 0.53 -25.19
C CYS A 27 -53.95 1.68 -24.16
N PHE A 28 -54.52 2.82 -24.57
CA PHE A 28 -55.02 3.86 -23.68
C PHE A 28 -56.41 3.41 -23.22
N SER A 29 -56.60 3.21 -21.92
CA SER A 29 -57.94 3.01 -21.34
C SER A 29 -58.09 3.93 -20.13
N GLN A 30 -59.21 4.66 -20.12
CA GLN A 30 -59.53 5.77 -19.22
C GLN A 30 -59.69 5.36 -17.75
N GLU A 31 -59.41 6.33 -16.88
CA GLU A 31 -59.65 6.35 -15.44
C GLU A 31 -61.06 5.91 -15.05
N LYS A 32 -61.13 5.07 -14.01
CA LYS A 32 -62.23 5.02 -13.05
C LYS A 32 -61.62 4.91 -11.65
N GLN A 33 -61.91 5.90 -10.81
CA GLN A 33 -61.45 6.01 -9.42
C GLN A 33 -61.81 4.74 -8.62
N ALA A 34 -60.80 4.19 -7.95
CA ALA A 34 -60.94 3.27 -6.82
C ALA A 34 -59.94 3.71 -5.73
N GLU A 35 -60.38 3.61 -4.48
CA GLU A 35 -59.81 4.15 -3.24
C GLU A 35 -58.29 3.92 -3.02
N PRO A 36 -57.62 4.78 -2.24
CA PRO A 36 -56.17 4.75 -2.06
C PRO A 36 -55.73 3.52 -1.24
N GLN A 37 -55.34 2.44 -1.93
CA GLN A 37 -54.49 1.42 -1.33
C GLN A 37 -53.05 1.94 -1.29
N ALA A 38 -52.54 2.13 -0.07
CA ALA A 38 -51.18 2.53 0.20
C ALA A 38 -50.19 1.66 -0.58
N LYS A 39 -49.38 2.29 -1.45
CA LYS A 39 -48.19 1.66 -2.03
C LYS A 39 -47.37 1.03 -0.91
N PRO A 40 -46.97 -0.24 -0.99
CA PRO A 40 -45.93 -0.78 -0.13
C PRO A 40 -44.70 0.12 -0.31
N ALA A 41 -44.21 0.68 0.80
CA ALA A 41 -43.03 1.54 0.81
C ALA A 41 -41.87 0.83 0.09
N GLU A 42 -41.27 1.50 -0.90
CA GLU A 42 -40.02 1.04 -1.50
C GLU A 42 -39.00 0.83 -0.37
N PRO A 43 -38.22 -0.28 -0.41
CA PRO A 43 -37.25 -0.55 0.64
C PRO A 43 -36.27 0.64 0.74
N PRO A 44 -35.88 1.05 1.96
CA PRO A 44 -35.01 2.20 2.16
C PRO A 44 -33.70 1.99 1.41
N LYS A 45 -33.49 2.73 0.32
CA LYS A 45 -32.25 2.69 -0.47
C LYS A 45 -31.32 3.80 0.01
N VAL A 46 -30.06 3.45 0.28
CA VAL A 46 -28.99 4.43 0.51
C VAL A 46 -28.32 4.69 -0.82
N GLU A 47 -28.41 5.92 -1.31
CA GLU A 47 -27.74 6.35 -2.53
C GLU A 47 -26.45 7.08 -2.20
N VAL A 48 -25.39 6.80 -2.97
CA VAL A 48 -24.10 7.50 -2.88
C VAL A 48 -23.78 8.08 -4.26
N LYS A 49 -23.45 9.38 -4.27
CA LYS A 49 -22.99 10.12 -5.43
C LYS A 49 -21.65 10.79 -5.11
N LEU A 50 -20.78 10.81 -6.11
CA LEU A 50 -19.46 11.43 -6.04
C LEU A 50 -19.48 12.72 -6.87
N ASP A 51 -18.64 13.69 -6.52
CA ASP A 51 -18.55 14.95 -7.27
C ASP A 51 -17.97 14.76 -8.68
N LYS A 52 -17.06 13.80 -8.83
CA LYS A 52 -16.40 13.43 -10.09
C LYS A 52 -16.26 11.92 -10.22
N ASP A 53 -16.08 11.46 -11.45
CA ASP A 53 -15.79 10.05 -11.76
C ASP A 53 -14.28 9.75 -11.79
N LYS A 54 -13.45 10.79 -11.92
CA LYS A 54 -11.99 10.70 -12.07
C LYS A 54 -11.27 11.59 -11.09
N TYR A 55 -10.30 11.03 -10.37
CA TYR A 55 -9.47 11.74 -9.39
C TYR A 55 -7.99 11.44 -9.61
N LYS A 56 -7.14 12.32 -9.09
CA LYS A 56 -5.69 12.11 -8.97
C LYS A 56 -5.31 11.97 -7.50
N GLY A 57 -4.20 11.30 -7.23
CA GLY A 57 -3.66 11.20 -5.86
C GLY A 57 -3.36 12.59 -5.28
N GLY A 58 -4.02 12.94 -4.18
CA GLY A 58 -3.99 14.26 -3.54
C GLY A 58 -5.33 15.00 -3.59
N ASP A 59 -6.24 14.61 -4.49
CA ASP A 59 -7.52 15.26 -4.67
C ASP A 59 -8.45 15.03 -3.47
N THR A 60 -9.37 15.97 -3.27
CA THR A 60 -10.41 15.87 -2.26
C THR A 60 -11.70 15.39 -2.91
N ILE A 61 -12.22 14.27 -2.42
CA ILE A 61 -13.46 13.63 -2.87
C ILE A 61 -14.59 14.14 -1.98
N GLN A 62 -15.65 14.67 -2.59
CA GLN A 62 -16.89 14.98 -1.91
C GLN A 62 -17.89 13.84 -2.13
N ILE A 63 -18.26 13.19 -1.04
CA ILE A 63 -19.17 12.06 -1.03
C ILE A 63 -20.52 12.59 -0.55
N THR A 64 -21.51 12.57 -1.42
CA THR A 64 -22.87 13.00 -1.11
C THR A 64 -23.82 11.83 -1.25
N GLY A 65 -24.96 11.87 -0.59
CA GLY A 65 -25.93 10.80 -0.71
C GLY A 65 -27.23 11.07 0.02
N LYS A 66 -28.17 10.15 -0.11
CA LYS A 66 -29.44 10.16 0.62
C LYS A 66 -29.56 8.90 1.45
N VAL A 67 -29.97 9.09 2.71
CA VAL A 67 -30.34 8.05 3.65
C VAL A 67 -31.79 8.24 4.09
N PRO A 68 -32.46 7.18 4.56
CA PRO A 68 -33.80 7.30 5.12
C PRO A 68 -33.86 8.34 6.25
N PRO A 69 -34.96 9.12 6.35
CA PRO A 69 -35.12 10.14 7.38
C PRO A 69 -34.91 9.58 8.80
N GLY A 70 -34.15 10.31 9.62
CA GLY A 70 -33.85 9.93 11.01
C GLY A 70 -32.65 8.99 11.20
N MET A 71 -32.07 8.46 10.12
CA MET A 71 -30.85 7.63 10.19
C MET A 71 -29.60 8.42 9.79
N LYS A 72 -28.43 8.04 10.35
CA LYS A 72 -27.15 8.70 10.09
C LYS A 72 -26.17 7.72 9.48
N VAL A 73 -25.39 8.18 8.49
CA VAL A 73 -24.26 7.39 7.98
C VAL A 73 -23.17 7.34 9.06
N ASN A 74 -22.89 6.13 9.53
CA ASN A 74 -21.92 5.89 10.58
C ASN A 74 -20.54 5.59 9.99
N PHE A 75 -20.50 4.92 8.84
CA PHE A 75 -19.25 4.52 8.21
C PHE A 75 -19.29 4.71 6.68
N ILE A 76 -18.14 5.02 6.09
CA ILE A 76 -17.95 4.99 4.64
C ILE A 76 -16.70 4.15 4.35
N GLU A 77 -16.86 3.06 3.62
CA GLU A 77 -15.77 2.20 3.17
C GLU A 77 -15.27 2.71 1.81
N ILE A 78 -13.96 2.94 1.68
CA ILE A 78 -13.30 3.30 0.42
C ILE A 78 -12.21 2.27 0.14
N THR A 79 -12.32 1.57 -1.00
CA THR A 79 -11.43 0.45 -1.34
C THR A 79 -11.00 0.51 -2.80
N SER A 80 -9.73 0.22 -3.10
CA SER A 80 -9.30 -0.01 -4.48
C SER A 80 -9.75 -1.40 -4.96
N THR A 81 -10.57 -1.47 -6.00
CA THR A 81 -11.11 -2.75 -6.49
C THR A 81 -10.24 -3.40 -7.56
N GLU A 82 -9.54 -2.58 -8.35
CA GLU A 82 -8.71 -3.06 -9.46
C GLU A 82 -7.27 -3.32 -9.03
N ALA A 83 -6.69 -2.39 -8.28
CA ALA A 83 -5.33 -2.50 -7.78
C ALA A 83 -5.25 -3.51 -6.62
N LYS A 84 -4.69 -4.69 -6.91
CA LYS A 84 -4.42 -5.76 -5.95
C LYS A 84 -2.92 -5.89 -5.70
N VAL A 85 -2.55 -6.31 -4.49
CA VAL A 85 -1.16 -6.46 -4.05
C VAL A 85 -0.95 -7.74 -3.26
N GLN A 86 0.30 -8.20 -3.30
CA GLN A 86 0.74 -9.31 -2.46
C GLN A 86 1.11 -8.82 -1.06
N VAL A 87 0.51 -9.43 -0.05
CA VAL A 87 0.85 -9.18 1.35
C VAL A 87 1.08 -10.50 2.07
N GLY A 88 2.22 -10.57 2.76
CA GLY A 88 2.59 -11.69 3.62
C GLY A 88 2.64 -11.28 5.09
N ARG A 89 2.18 -12.15 5.98
CA ARG A 89 2.27 -11.99 7.43
C ARG A 89 2.72 -13.30 8.06
N LEU A 90 3.78 -13.25 8.86
CA LEU A 90 4.20 -14.38 9.70
C LEU A 90 3.60 -14.22 11.10
N ASP A 91 2.79 -15.18 11.53
CA ASP A 91 2.38 -15.30 12.92
C ASP A 91 3.47 -16.02 13.71
N ARG A 92 4.12 -15.31 14.62
CA ARG A 92 5.24 -15.85 15.41
C ARG A 92 4.81 -16.80 16.53
N LYS A 93 3.53 -16.79 16.92
CA LYS A 93 3.05 -17.71 17.98
C LYS A 93 2.99 -19.15 17.46
N ASP A 94 2.41 -19.32 16.28
CA ASP A 94 2.19 -20.64 15.68
C ASP A 94 3.15 -20.93 14.51
N PHE A 95 4.08 -20.01 14.22
CA PHE A 95 4.96 -20.02 13.04
C PHE A 95 4.21 -20.28 11.73
N LYS A 96 3.02 -19.70 11.59
CA LYS A 96 2.20 -19.79 10.37
C LYS A 96 2.44 -18.57 9.49
N PHE A 97 2.81 -18.79 8.24
CA PHE A 97 2.95 -17.74 7.25
C PHE A 97 1.68 -17.67 6.39
N TYR A 98 1.07 -16.50 6.35
CA TYR A 98 -0.13 -16.20 5.59
C TYR A 98 0.24 -15.32 4.39
N LEU A 99 -0.28 -15.65 3.22
CA LEU A 99 -0.06 -14.89 1.99
C LEU A 99 -1.34 -14.76 1.20
N SER A 100 -1.63 -13.56 0.73
CA SER A 100 -2.65 -13.32 -0.29
C SER A 100 -2.12 -12.34 -1.34
N THR A 101 -2.49 -12.58 -2.59
CA THR A 101 -2.20 -11.72 -3.75
C THR A 101 -3.36 -10.79 -4.12
N GLU A 102 -4.47 -10.89 -3.39
CA GLU A 102 -5.73 -10.21 -3.70
C GLU A 102 -6.09 -9.12 -2.68
N ILE A 103 -5.13 -8.73 -1.85
CA ILE A 103 -5.32 -7.64 -0.91
C ILE A 103 -5.46 -6.34 -1.72
N PRO A 104 -6.43 -5.47 -1.41
CA PRO A 104 -6.52 -4.19 -2.09
C PRO A 104 -5.27 -3.34 -1.81
N ALA A 105 -4.79 -2.65 -2.84
CA ALA A 105 -3.66 -1.72 -2.72
C ALA A 105 -3.95 -0.59 -1.73
N PHE A 106 -5.21 -0.12 -1.69
CA PHE A 106 -5.69 0.91 -0.79
C PHE A 106 -7.01 0.49 -0.13
N TYR A 107 -7.11 0.74 1.17
CA TYR A 107 -8.30 0.47 1.97
C TYR A 107 -8.39 1.47 3.13
N THR A 108 -9.54 2.10 3.28
CA THR A 108 -9.82 2.93 4.47
C THR A 108 -11.31 2.92 4.81
N ILE A 109 -11.62 3.09 6.09
CA ILE A 109 -12.97 3.35 6.59
C ILE A 109 -12.98 4.74 7.21
N ILE A 110 -13.89 5.59 6.74
CA ILE A 110 -14.22 6.85 7.40
C ILE A 110 -15.27 6.54 8.46
N ILE A 111 -14.99 6.89 9.70
CA ILE A 111 -15.92 6.72 10.82
C ILE A 111 -16.44 8.09 11.21
N ASN A 112 -17.76 8.21 11.38
CA ASN A 112 -18.38 9.44 11.83
C ASN A 112 -17.85 9.82 13.22
N GLU A 113 -17.31 11.01 13.34
CA GLU A 113 -16.70 11.49 14.58
C GLU A 113 -17.69 11.57 15.76
N ASN A 114 -18.99 11.71 15.47
CA ASN A 114 -20.05 11.81 16.47
C ASN A 114 -20.73 10.46 16.76
N TYR A 115 -20.22 9.37 16.18
CA TYR A 115 -20.75 8.04 16.42
C TYR A 115 -20.41 7.54 17.83
N VAL A 116 -21.37 6.87 18.45
CA VAL A 116 -21.23 6.21 19.76
C VAL A 116 -21.35 4.72 19.51
N ALA A 117 -20.25 3.99 19.76
CA ALA A 117 -20.22 2.55 19.61
C ALA A 117 -20.94 1.89 20.79
N LYS A 118 -21.77 0.89 20.47
CA LYS A 118 -22.46 0.06 21.46
C LYS A 118 -21.67 -1.23 21.61
N ILE A 119 -21.02 -1.40 22.77
CA ILE A 119 -20.14 -2.53 23.05
C ILE A 119 -20.84 -3.49 23.99
N ASP A 120 -21.17 -4.68 23.50
CA ASP A 120 -21.70 -5.76 24.34
C ASP A 120 -20.55 -6.44 25.10
N LYS A 121 -20.42 -6.15 26.40
CA LYS A 121 -19.55 -6.92 27.31
C LYS A 121 -20.40 -7.71 28.27
N ASN A 122 -20.37 -9.03 28.14
CA ASN A 122 -21.00 -9.96 29.09
C ASN A 122 -22.47 -9.62 29.42
N GLY A 123 -23.24 -9.15 28.44
CA GLY A 123 -24.65 -8.81 28.61
C GLY A 123 -24.95 -7.37 29.06
N THR A 124 -23.93 -6.52 29.25
CA THR A 124 -24.11 -5.08 29.48
C THR A 124 -23.68 -4.31 28.23
N VAL A 125 -24.58 -3.48 27.70
CA VAL A 125 -24.32 -2.59 26.55
C VAL A 125 -23.62 -1.34 27.06
N GLU A 126 -22.31 -1.23 26.83
CA GLU A 126 -21.52 -0.04 27.17
C GLU A 126 -21.51 0.90 25.96
N GLU A 127 -22.02 2.12 26.12
CA GLU A 127 -21.98 3.15 25.08
C GLU A 127 -20.69 3.97 25.23
N LYS A 128 -19.84 3.97 24.18
CA LYS A 128 -18.60 4.74 24.16
C LYS A 128 -18.46 5.60 22.91
N PRO A 129 -18.10 6.89 23.04
CA PRO A 129 -17.78 7.72 21.90
C PRO A 129 -16.61 7.13 21.11
N VAL A 130 -16.75 7.02 19.79
CA VAL A 130 -15.68 6.43 18.95
C VAL A 130 -14.41 7.27 18.97
N LYS A 131 -14.50 8.57 19.26
CA LYS A 131 -13.33 9.44 19.48
C LYS A 131 -12.39 8.90 20.57
N GLU A 132 -12.93 8.41 21.67
CA GLU A 132 -12.14 7.87 22.79
C GLU A 132 -11.50 6.53 22.44
N ILE A 133 -12.27 5.65 21.77
CA ILE A 133 -11.79 4.36 21.29
C ILE A 133 -10.65 4.58 20.29
N TYR A 134 -10.83 5.49 19.34
CA TYR A 134 -9.83 5.84 18.35
C TYR A 134 -8.57 6.42 19.01
N ALA A 135 -8.70 7.31 19.99
CA ALA A 135 -7.56 7.87 20.71
C ALA A 135 -6.77 6.78 21.47
N LYS A 136 -7.46 5.87 22.16
CA LYS A 136 -6.87 4.71 22.85
C LYS A 136 -6.02 3.86 21.89
N TYR A 137 -6.58 3.46 20.76
CA TYR A 137 -5.88 2.59 19.80
C TYR A 137 -4.83 3.33 18.96
N LYS A 138 -4.96 4.63 18.76
CA LYS A 138 -3.93 5.46 18.10
C LYS A 138 -2.68 5.59 18.96
N ALA A 139 -2.83 5.62 20.29
CA ALA A 139 -1.71 5.67 21.23
C ALA A 139 -1.03 4.29 21.41
N ASP A 140 -1.78 3.19 21.25
CA ASP A 140 -1.25 1.84 21.41
C ASP A 140 -0.40 1.37 20.21
N LYS A 141 0.90 1.18 20.44
CA LYS A 141 1.85 0.64 19.44
C LYS A 141 1.58 -0.83 19.08
N LYS A 142 0.88 -1.59 19.92
CA LYS A 142 0.61 -3.04 19.75
C LYS A 142 -0.86 -3.34 19.43
N TRP A 143 -1.60 -2.35 18.95
CA TRP A 143 -3.02 -2.48 18.64
C TRP A 143 -3.33 -3.65 17.71
N ARG A 144 -4.53 -4.20 17.80
CA ARG A 144 -5.03 -5.29 16.95
C ARG A 144 -6.27 -4.84 16.21
N ILE A 145 -6.23 -4.92 14.88
CA ILE A 145 -7.36 -4.49 14.04
C ILE A 145 -8.68 -5.21 14.37
N GLY A 146 -8.61 -6.49 14.72
CA GLY A 146 -9.80 -7.27 15.06
C GLY A 146 -10.46 -6.83 16.36
N GLU A 147 -9.71 -6.29 17.31
CA GLU A 147 -10.26 -5.74 18.56
C GLU A 147 -10.86 -4.35 18.29
N PHE A 148 -10.14 -3.51 17.55
CA PHE A 148 -10.63 -2.19 17.14
C PHE A 148 -11.95 -2.28 16.35
N LEU A 149 -12.03 -3.18 15.35
CA LEU A 149 -13.25 -3.37 14.54
C LEU A 149 -14.46 -3.77 15.40
N LYS A 150 -14.25 -4.54 16.47
CA LYS A 150 -15.29 -4.95 17.40
C LYS A 150 -15.68 -3.83 18.38
N GLU A 151 -14.70 -3.15 18.98
CA GLU A 151 -14.96 -2.05 19.92
C GLU A 151 -15.60 -0.83 19.23
N SER A 152 -15.30 -0.58 17.96
CA SER A 152 -15.82 0.56 17.20
C SER A 152 -17.06 0.26 16.34
N ASN A 153 -17.54 -0.98 16.33
CA ASN A 153 -18.60 -1.49 15.44
C ASN A 153 -18.31 -1.28 13.93
N ALA A 154 -17.06 -0.94 13.57
CA ALA A 154 -16.64 -0.75 12.19
C ALA A 154 -16.52 -2.07 11.41
N ASP A 155 -16.67 -3.21 12.07
CA ASP A 155 -16.73 -4.53 11.43
C ASP A 155 -17.92 -4.67 10.45
N ILE A 156 -18.96 -3.86 10.63
CA ILE A 156 -20.11 -3.73 9.73
C ILE A 156 -19.71 -3.14 8.38
N ALA A 157 -18.75 -2.20 8.39
CA ALA A 157 -18.23 -1.51 7.21
C ALA A 157 -17.07 -2.23 6.52
N PHE A 158 -16.54 -3.31 7.12
CA PHE A 158 -15.50 -4.15 6.52
C PHE A 158 -16.11 -5.18 5.57
N ILE A 159 -16.46 -4.74 4.36
CA ILE A 159 -17.31 -5.50 3.41
C ILE A 159 -16.51 -5.96 2.19
N THR A 160 -15.75 -5.05 1.58
CA THR A 160 -15.15 -5.26 0.27
C THR A 160 -13.93 -6.19 0.30
N PRO A 161 -12.96 -6.05 1.25
CA PRO A 161 -11.78 -6.93 1.30
C PRO A 161 -12.09 -8.42 1.44
N PRO A 162 -12.98 -8.87 2.35
CA PRO A 162 -13.33 -10.29 2.47
C PRO A 162 -13.99 -10.87 1.21
N LYS A 163 -14.68 -10.03 0.41
CA LYS A 163 -15.33 -10.46 -0.83
C LYS A 163 -14.34 -10.58 -2.00
N MET A 164 -13.26 -9.79 -1.98
CA MET A 164 -12.25 -9.79 -3.04
C MET A 164 -11.24 -10.93 -2.91
N ILE A 165 -11.03 -11.44 -1.69
CA ILE A 165 -10.03 -12.47 -1.40
C ILE A 165 -10.69 -13.84 -1.55
N SER A 166 -10.32 -14.56 -2.60
CA SER A 166 -10.79 -15.92 -2.88
C SER A 166 -10.10 -16.98 -2.01
N GLU A 167 -8.79 -16.85 -1.85
CA GLU A 167 -7.99 -17.74 -1.02
C GLU A 167 -6.88 -17.00 -0.26
N ILE A 168 -6.60 -17.49 0.95
CA ILE A 168 -5.39 -17.12 1.70
C ILE A 168 -4.54 -18.37 1.84
N LYS A 169 -3.36 -18.35 1.23
CA LYS A 169 -2.41 -19.45 1.30
C LYS A 169 -1.72 -19.43 2.64
N VAL A 170 -1.61 -20.60 3.26
CA VAL A 170 -1.01 -20.78 4.58
C VAL A 170 0.13 -21.77 4.46
N TRP A 171 1.24 -21.48 5.12
CA TRP A 171 2.32 -22.43 5.32
C TRP A 171 2.66 -22.53 6.79
N LYS A 172 2.95 -23.75 7.23
CA LYS A 172 3.62 -23.98 8.51
C LYS A 172 5.10 -23.79 8.28
N SER A 173 5.59 -22.61 8.67
CA SER A 173 7.00 -22.29 8.60
C SER A 173 7.71 -22.82 9.84
N SER A 174 9.01 -22.94 9.73
CA SER A 174 9.91 -22.97 10.88
C SER A 174 10.93 -21.86 10.70
N VAL A 175 11.67 -21.54 11.75
CA VAL A 175 12.83 -20.63 11.64
C VAL A 175 13.78 -21.14 10.55
N VAL A 176 14.13 -22.43 10.59
CA VAL A 176 15.02 -23.10 9.61
C VAL A 176 14.49 -23.06 8.17
N ARG A 177 13.19 -23.13 7.95
CA ARG A 177 12.63 -23.04 6.60
C ARG A 177 12.63 -21.61 6.07
N ALA A 178 12.31 -20.62 6.90
CA ALA A 178 12.41 -19.22 6.54
C ALA A 178 13.86 -18.84 6.17
N ILE A 179 14.85 -19.46 6.81
CA ILE A 179 16.29 -19.33 6.53
C ILE A 179 16.66 -19.74 5.10
N VAL A 180 16.25 -20.93 4.65
CA VAL A 180 16.60 -21.44 3.31
C VAL A 180 15.72 -20.83 2.20
N GLY A 181 14.99 -19.75 2.50
CA GLY A 181 14.03 -19.14 1.58
C GLY A 181 12.79 -20.00 1.33
N SER A 182 12.58 -21.05 2.12
CA SER A 182 11.40 -21.91 2.02
C SER A 182 10.23 -21.30 2.79
N ARG A 183 9.05 -21.32 2.18
CA ARG A 183 7.83 -20.83 2.82
C ARG A 183 7.31 -21.74 3.93
N GLY A 184 7.82 -22.96 4.03
CA GLY A 184 7.32 -23.96 4.96
C GLY A 184 6.60 -25.11 4.28
N GLU A 185 5.96 -25.95 5.09
CA GLU A 185 5.01 -26.96 4.61
C GLU A 185 3.70 -26.26 4.22
N PRO A 186 3.20 -26.45 2.99
CA PRO A 186 1.90 -25.91 2.62
C PRO A 186 0.81 -26.50 3.51
N GLN A 187 -0.07 -25.63 3.99
CA GLN A 187 -1.26 -25.98 4.75
C GLN A 187 -2.49 -25.77 3.86
N PRO A 188 -3.66 -26.33 4.22
CA PRO A 188 -4.90 -26.05 3.53
C PRO A 188 -5.14 -24.53 3.44
N SER A 189 -5.40 -24.03 2.23
CA SER A 189 -5.76 -22.62 2.01
C SER A 189 -7.03 -22.29 2.78
N ILE A 190 -7.09 -21.08 3.34
CA ILE A 190 -8.29 -20.58 4.00
C ILE A 190 -9.23 -20.03 2.92
N THR A 191 -10.40 -20.66 2.80
CA THR A 191 -11.50 -20.25 1.90
C THR A 191 -12.80 -19.95 2.66
N ASP A 192 -12.88 -20.33 3.94
CA ASP A 192 -14.03 -20.02 4.78
C ASP A 192 -14.20 -18.51 4.96
N LYS A 193 -15.40 -17.99 4.68
CA LYS A 193 -15.67 -16.54 4.66
C LYS A 193 -15.37 -15.86 6.00
N LYS A 194 -15.59 -16.54 7.13
CA LYS A 194 -15.39 -15.98 8.46
C LYS A 194 -13.90 -15.88 8.79
N GLU A 195 -13.13 -16.94 8.51
CA GLU A 195 -11.68 -16.91 8.70
C GLU A 195 -10.98 -16.00 7.68
N VAL A 196 -11.45 -15.95 6.42
CA VAL A 196 -10.99 -14.97 5.42
C VAL A 196 -11.21 -13.55 5.93
N LYS A 197 -12.39 -13.21 6.47
CA LYS A 197 -12.64 -11.86 7.03
C LYS A 197 -11.61 -11.49 8.10
N LYS A 198 -11.33 -12.42 9.02
CA LYS A 198 -10.40 -12.22 10.14
C LYS A 198 -8.95 -12.08 9.68
N GLU A 199 -8.48 -12.96 8.80
CA GLU A 199 -7.09 -12.90 8.31
C GLU A 199 -6.88 -11.78 7.29
N ALA A 200 -7.89 -11.43 6.48
CA ALA A 200 -7.85 -10.26 5.60
C ALA A 200 -7.62 -8.97 6.39
N ALA A 201 -8.32 -8.79 7.52
CA ALA A 201 -8.10 -7.64 8.40
C ALA A 201 -6.65 -7.61 8.92
N ARG A 202 -6.12 -8.75 9.36
CA ARG A 202 -4.74 -8.87 9.85
C ARG A 202 -3.68 -8.62 8.76
N LEU A 203 -3.93 -9.06 7.53
CA LEU A 203 -3.08 -8.79 6.37
C LEU A 203 -3.11 -7.31 6.00
N LEU A 204 -4.28 -6.66 6.01
CA LEU A 204 -4.40 -5.22 5.82
C LEU A 204 -3.68 -4.44 6.91
N GLN A 205 -3.77 -4.87 8.16
CA GLN A 205 -3.00 -4.29 9.26
C GLN A 205 -1.48 -4.44 9.03
N ALA A 206 -1.01 -5.60 8.57
CA ALA A 206 0.40 -5.82 8.26
C ALA A 206 0.92 -4.91 7.13
N ARG A 207 0.07 -4.60 6.14
CA ARG A 207 0.35 -3.67 5.05
C ARG A 207 0.35 -2.22 5.49
N MET A 208 -0.77 -1.75 6.06
CA MET A 208 -1.01 -0.33 6.33
C MET A 208 -0.37 0.17 7.63
N ARG A 209 -0.08 -0.75 8.56
CA ARG A 209 0.62 -0.60 9.86
C ARG A 209 -0.03 0.32 10.89
N SER A 210 -0.42 1.53 10.51
CA SER A 210 -1.01 2.51 11.39
C SER A 210 -2.54 2.47 11.36
N LEU A 211 -3.16 2.82 12.47
CA LEU A 211 -4.61 2.96 12.58
C LEU A 211 -5.12 4.03 11.62
N SER A 212 -4.44 5.17 11.52
CA SER A 212 -4.84 6.32 10.69
C SER A 212 -4.84 6.04 9.19
N ASN A 213 -4.05 5.06 8.74
CA ASN A 213 -4.03 4.65 7.33
C ASN A 213 -5.25 3.78 6.98
N LEU A 214 -5.83 3.08 7.96
CA LEU A 214 -6.97 2.19 7.80
C LEU A 214 -8.30 2.82 8.22
N PHE A 215 -8.27 3.75 9.18
CA PHE A 215 -9.45 4.35 9.77
C PHE A 215 -9.24 5.85 9.97
N VAL A 216 -10.15 6.65 9.43
CA VAL A 216 -10.12 8.10 9.51
C VAL A 216 -11.37 8.57 10.23
N LEU A 217 -11.21 9.42 11.25
CA LEU A 217 -12.35 10.13 11.84
C LEU A 217 -12.75 11.25 10.88
N GLY A 218 -13.95 11.16 10.33
CA GLY A 218 -14.51 12.13 9.40
C GLY A 218 -15.72 12.83 9.99
N LYS A 219 -15.85 14.13 9.70
CA LYS A 219 -17.08 14.87 9.95
C LYS A 219 -18.08 14.51 8.85
N ILE A 220 -19.06 13.69 9.18
CA ILE A 220 -20.15 13.31 8.27
C ILE A 220 -21.39 14.07 8.72
N THR A 221 -21.75 15.13 7.98
CA THR A 221 -22.95 15.92 8.25
C THR A 221 -24.14 15.26 7.57
N THR A 222 -25.16 14.92 8.33
CA THR A 222 -26.45 14.43 7.80
C THR A 222 -27.50 15.48 8.13
N ASN A 223 -28.13 16.02 7.09
CA ASN A 223 -29.23 16.99 7.24
C ASN A 223 -30.52 16.25 7.63
N GLU A 224 -31.49 16.99 8.16
CA GLU A 224 -32.79 16.45 8.58
C GLU A 224 -33.57 15.81 7.42
N ASP A 225 -33.32 16.29 6.18
CA ASP A 225 -33.86 15.74 4.93
C ASP A 225 -33.28 14.37 4.54
N GLY A 226 -32.36 13.81 5.34
CA GLY A 226 -31.67 12.56 5.06
C GLY A 226 -30.53 12.68 4.04
N THR A 227 -30.19 13.89 3.56
CA THR A 227 -29.01 14.09 2.72
C THR A 227 -27.75 14.11 3.59
N PHE A 228 -26.70 13.38 3.21
CA PHE A 228 -25.41 13.44 3.90
C PHE A 228 -24.29 13.94 3.01
N THR A 229 -23.27 14.52 3.63
CA THR A 229 -22.05 14.96 2.97
C THR A 229 -20.83 14.57 3.80
N ALA A 230 -19.83 14.01 3.14
CA ALA A 230 -18.55 13.68 3.72
C ALA A 230 -17.43 14.11 2.76
N THR A 231 -16.30 14.52 3.33
CA THR A 231 -15.13 14.94 2.56
C THR A 231 -13.96 14.02 2.87
N PHE A 232 -13.28 13.52 1.85
CA PHE A 232 -12.12 12.65 2.01
C PHE A 232 -10.99 13.08 1.07
N LYS A 233 -9.81 13.33 1.63
CA LYS A 233 -8.62 13.62 0.84
C LYS A 233 -7.91 12.32 0.47
N LEU A 234 -7.85 12.01 -0.83
CA LEU A 234 -7.14 10.84 -1.33
C LEU A 234 -5.62 11.04 -1.14
N PRO A 235 -4.88 10.06 -0.61
CA PRO A 235 -3.43 10.21 -0.43
C PRO A 235 -2.70 10.48 -1.75
N GLU A 236 -1.61 11.25 -1.70
CA GLU A 236 -0.83 11.61 -2.90
C GLU A 236 -0.24 10.39 -3.63
N ASN A 237 -0.01 9.30 -2.89
CA ASN A 237 0.55 8.05 -3.35
C ASN A 237 -0.51 6.98 -3.67
N ALA A 238 -1.79 7.37 -3.81
CA ALA A 238 -2.88 6.46 -4.11
C ALA A 238 -2.64 5.61 -5.37
N PRO A 239 -3.09 4.34 -5.38
CA PRO A 239 -2.89 3.45 -6.51
C PRO A 239 -3.71 3.89 -7.72
N LYS A 240 -3.23 3.53 -8.92
CA LYS A 240 -3.98 3.69 -10.17
C LYS A 240 -5.13 2.66 -10.25
N GLY A 241 -6.27 3.06 -10.80
CA GLY A 241 -7.36 2.16 -11.16
C GLY A 241 -8.69 2.49 -10.49
N ALA A 242 -9.65 1.56 -10.59
CA ALA A 242 -10.98 1.73 -10.02
C ALA A 242 -11.03 1.56 -8.49
N PHE A 243 -11.86 2.37 -7.85
CA PHE A 243 -12.19 2.36 -6.43
C PHE A 243 -13.70 2.20 -6.25
N SER A 244 -14.10 1.62 -5.12
CA SER A 244 -15.49 1.54 -4.66
C SER A 244 -15.67 2.30 -3.36
N VAL A 245 -16.75 3.07 -3.28
CA VAL A 245 -17.22 3.79 -2.09
C VAL A 245 -18.56 3.20 -1.67
N ILE A 246 -18.67 2.76 -0.42
CA ILE A 246 -19.89 2.19 0.15
C ILE A 246 -20.22 2.96 1.44
N ALA A 247 -21.40 3.57 1.49
CA ALA A 247 -21.93 4.17 2.71
C ALA A 247 -22.69 3.10 3.52
N VAL A 248 -22.41 3.06 4.82
CA VAL A 248 -22.94 2.07 5.74
C VAL A 248 -23.62 2.80 6.90
N VAL A 249 -24.93 2.60 7.00
CA VAL A 249 -25.76 3.16 8.06
C VAL A 249 -25.86 2.15 9.19
N ASP A 250 -26.24 0.91 8.87
CA ASP A 250 -26.37 -0.20 9.81
C ASP A 250 -26.00 -1.54 9.15
N LYS A 251 -26.12 -2.64 9.89
CA LYS A 251 -25.80 -4.01 9.45
C LYS A 251 -26.54 -4.40 8.17
N ASP A 252 -27.81 -4.03 8.10
CA ASP A 252 -28.73 -4.40 7.03
C ASP A 252 -28.91 -3.28 6.00
N LEU A 253 -28.54 -2.04 6.33
CA LEU A 253 -28.72 -0.87 5.48
C LEU A 253 -27.38 -0.33 4.95
N LYS A 254 -27.10 -0.65 3.69
CA LYS A 254 -25.86 -0.33 2.97
C LYS A 254 -26.16 0.21 1.58
N SER A 255 -25.32 1.12 1.10
CA SER A 255 -25.43 1.62 -0.26
C SER A 255 -24.94 0.61 -1.30
N GLU A 256 -25.39 0.79 -2.54
CA GLU A 256 -24.69 0.22 -3.68
C GLU A 256 -23.29 0.86 -3.83
N PRO A 257 -22.29 0.12 -4.35
CA PRO A 257 -20.93 0.63 -4.47
C PRO A 257 -20.84 1.69 -5.57
N ALA A 258 -20.62 2.94 -5.18
CA ALA A 258 -20.27 4.01 -6.10
C ALA A 258 -18.81 3.84 -6.56
N LYS A 259 -18.56 3.89 -7.87
CA LYS A 259 -17.22 3.65 -8.43
C LYS A 259 -16.60 4.95 -8.94
N PHE A 260 -15.31 5.12 -8.71
CA PHE A 260 -14.51 6.17 -9.35
C PHE A 260 -13.15 5.62 -9.80
N ILE A 261 -12.47 6.34 -10.68
CA ILE A 261 -11.16 5.97 -11.22
C ILE A 261 -10.10 6.94 -10.69
N CYS A 262 -9.02 6.40 -10.13
CA CYS A 262 -7.82 7.17 -9.85
C CYS A 262 -6.87 7.10 -11.04
N GLU A 263 -6.65 8.23 -11.69
CA GLU A 263 -5.70 8.37 -12.78
C GLU A 263 -4.32 8.79 -12.24
N VAL A 264 -3.28 8.12 -12.76
CA VAL A 264 -1.89 8.45 -12.48
C VAL A 264 -1.28 8.95 -13.77
N SER A 265 -0.79 10.19 -13.74
CA SER A 265 -0.16 10.86 -14.87
C SER A 265 1.28 11.24 -14.52
N PHE A 266 2.10 11.36 -15.55
CA PHE A 266 3.49 11.81 -15.42
C PHE A 266 3.56 13.14 -14.66
N PRO A 267 4.50 13.32 -13.70
CA PRO A 267 5.69 12.52 -13.42
C PRO A 267 5.51 11.38 -12.39
N LYS A 268 4.28 11.14 -11.92
CA LYS A 268 4.00 10.02 -11.01
C LYS A 268 3.90 8.72 -11.81
N PHE A 269 4.54 7.67 -11.30
CA PHE A 269 4.45 6.32 -11.86
C PHE A 269 3.82 5.38 -10.83
N TYR A 270 2.94 4.50 -11.30
CA TYR A 270 2.29 3.51 -10.46
C TYR A 270 3.15 2.25 -10.39
N PHE A 271 3.47 1.78 -9.18
CA PHE A 271 4.22 0.55 -8.96
C PHE A 271 3.26 -0.57 -8.57
N PRO A 272 2.92 -1.52 -9.47
CA PRO A 272 1.91 -2.54 -9.20
C PRO A 272 2.22 -3.44 -8.01
N VAL A 273 3.51 -3.76 -7.82
CA VAL A 273 3.97 -4.62 -6.72
C VAL A 273 3.87 -3.91 -5.37
N ALA A 274 4.14 -2.60 -5.31
CA ALA A 274 3.96 -1.80 -4.10
C ALA A 274 2.49 -1.45 -3.85
N GLY A 275 1.71 -1.27 -4.93
CA GLY A 275 0.38 -0.68 -4.90
C GLY A 275 0.40 0.78 -4.49
N THR A 276 1.46 1.52 -4.82
CA THR A 276 1.61 2.95 -4.53
C THR A 276 2.09 3.68 -5.77
N SER A 277 1.69 4.95 -5.87
CA SER A 277 2.17 5.86 -6.91
C SER A 277 3.25 6.76 -6.34
N VAL A 278 4.38 6.88 -7.01
CA VAL A 278 5.51 7.70 -6.56
C VAL A 278 6.01 8.56 -7.70
N ASN A 279 6.47 9.78 -7.40
CA ASN A 279 7.14 10.62 -8.39
C ASN A 279 8.45 9.94 -8.81
N LEU A 280 8.63 9.71 -10.11
CA LEU A 280 9.78 8.97 -10.65
C LEU A 280 11.13 9.62 -10.29
N PHE A 281 11.20 10.95 -10.35
CA PHE A 281 12.46 11.67 -10.22
C PHE A 281 13.06 11.62 -8.82
N GLY A 282 12.21 11.62 -7.78
CA GLY A 282 12.66 11.67 -6.39
C GLY A 282 13.52 10.46 -6.00
N PRO A 283 12.97 9.22 -6.06
CA PRO A 283 13.72 8.00 -5.77
C PRO A 283 14.91 7.82 -6.72
N PHE A 284 14.79 8.24 -7.98
CA PHE A 284 15.87 8.12 -8.96
C PHE A 284 17.08 8.99 -8.60
N ILE A 285 16.88 10.27 -8.32
CA ILE A 285 17.97 11.21 -7.93
C ILE A 285 18.57 10.75 -6.59
N LEU A 286 17.73 10.32 -5.65
CA LEU A 286 18.17 9.80 -4.37
C LEU A 286 19.06 8.56 -4.53
N ALA A 287 18.62 7.60 -5.34
CA ALA A 287 19.38 6.40 -5.65
C ALA A 287 20.71 6.74 -6.34
N LEU A 288 20.69 7.64 -7.33
CA LEU A 288 21.89 8.09 -8.02
C LEU A 288 22.91 8.69 -7.04
N ALA A 289 22.51 9.65 -6.22
CA ALA A 289 23.38 10.31 -5.25
C ALA A 289 23.99 9.31 -4.26
N ILE A 290 23.17 8.44 -3.67
CA ILE A 290 23.61 7.48 -2.66
C ILE A 290 24.48 6.38 -3.28
N CYS A 291 24.13 5.87 -4.46
CA CYS A 291 24.93 4.86 -5.15
C CYS A 291 26.28 5.41 -5.58
N THR A 292 26.33 6.63 -6.15
CA THR A 292 27.59 7.29 -6.48
C THR A 292 28.46 7.47 -5.23
N PHE A 293 27.91 8.00 -4.14
CA PHE A 293 28.64 8.14 -2.88
C PHE A 293 29.07 6.79 -2.30
N GLY A 294 28.19 5.77 -2.38
CA GLY A 294 28.46 4.42 -1.91
C GLY A 294 29.57 3.70 -2.69
N VAL A 295 29.71 3.99 -3.99
CA VAL A 295 30.83 3.51 -4.82
C VAL A 295 32.12 4.22 -4.46
N LEU A 296 32.08 5.55 -4.26
CA LEU A 296 33.26 6.33 -3.84
C LEU A 296 33.81 5.89 -2.48
N MET A 297 32.92 5.59 -1.53
CA MET A 297 33.30 5.07 -0.21
C MET A 297 33.60 3.56 -0.21
N GLY A 298 33.25 2.82 -1.26
CA GLY A 298 33.36 1.36 -1.31
C GLY A 298 32.40 0.60 -0.39
N ALA A 299 31.41 1.26 0.20
CA ALA A 299 30.51 0.68 1.21
C ALA A 299 29.20 0.09 0.62
N GLY A 300 28.89 0.35 -0.66
CA GLY A 300 27.65 -0.11 -1.30
C GLY A 300 26.43 0.60 -0.74
N GLY A 301 25.86 1.56 -1.49
CA GLY A 301 24.85 2.51 -0.99
C GLY A 301 23.52 1.93 -0.44
N GLY A 302 23.32 0.60 -0.47
CA GLY A 302 22.07 -0.06 -0.10
C GLY A 302 21.66 0.10 1.37
N PHE A 303 22.62 0.12 2.30
CA PHE A 303 22.33 0.27 3.73
C PHE A 303 21.77 1.67 4.07
N ILE A 304 22.07 2.68 3.25
CA ILE A 304 21.53 4.05 3.35
C ILE A 304 20.25 4.17 2.51
N LEU A 305 20.26 3.62 1.28
CA LEU A 305 19.15 3.74 0.34
C LEU A 305 17.88 3.06 0.86
N ASN A 306 17.99 1.88 1.47
CA ASN A 306 16.85 1.15 2.05
C ASN A 306 16.05 2.00 3.05
N PRO A 307 16.63 2.46 4.19
CA PRO A 307 15.88 3.22 5.18
C PRO A 307 15.34 4.54 4.62
N LEU A 308 16.07 5.23 3.75
CA LEU A 308 15.59 6.48 3.15
C LEU A 308 14.37 6.27 2.24
N LEU A 309 14.36 5.21 1.43
CA LEU A 309 13.20 4.88 0.58
C LEU A 309 11.97 4.53 1.41
N ILE A 310 12.15 3.84 2.54
CA ILE A 310 11.06 3.49 3.45
C ILE A 310 10.54 4.73 4.20
N LEU A 311 11.43 5.57 4.72
CA LEU A 311 11.05 6.72 5.55
C LEU A 311 10.44 7.86 4.73
N ILE A 312 11.00 8.16 3.57
CA ILE A 312 10.55 9.29 2.74
C ILE A 312 9.33 8.89 1.90
N TYR A 313 9.41 7.74 1.23
CA TYR A 313 8.40 7.34 0.25
C TYR A 313 7.37 6.33 0.80
N HIS A 314 7.51 5.92 2.06
CA HIS A 314 6.57 5.03 2.75
C HIS A 314 6.30 3.72 1.98
N MET A 315 7.30 3.26 1.21
CA MET A 315 7.17 2.06 0.39
C MET A 315 7.26 0.79 1.24
N PRO A 316 6.56 -0.30 0.86
CA PRO A 316 6.66 -1.57 1.58
C PRO A 316 8.10 -2.09 1.61
N HIS A 317 8.59 -2.49 2.78
CA HIS A 317 9.96 -2.99 2.98
C HIS A 317 10.38 -4.08 1.99
N GLN A 318 9.48 -5.01 1.67
CA GLN A 318 9.75 -6.12 0.76
C GLN A 318 10.04 -5.63 -0.67
N VAL A 319 9.31 -4.60 -1.11
CA VAL A 319 9.50 -4.00 -2.43
C VAL A 319 10.80 -3.21 -2.47
N VAL A 320 11.08 -2.41 -1.43
CA VAL A 320 12.33 -1.66 -1.33
C VAL A 320 13.54 -2.60 -1.35
N ALA A 321 13.51 -3.67 -0.56
CA ALA A 321 14.59 -4.65 -0.54
C ALA A 321 14.81 -5.27 -1.93
N GLY A 322 13.73 -5.67 -2.61
CA GLY A 322 13.80 -6.23 -3.97
C GLY A 322 14.31 -5.25 -5.02
N SER A 323 13.98 -3.96 -4.92
CA SER A 323 14.44 -2.92 -5.86
C SER A 323 15.87 -2.46 -5.60
N VAL A 324 16.30 -2.38 -4.34
CA VAL A 324 17.65 -1.91 -3.98
C VAL A 324 18.71 -2.96 -4.25
N MET A 325 18.40 -4.25 -4.11
CA MET A 325 19.34 -5.35 -4.42
C MET A 325 20.00 -5.23 -5.81
N PRO A 326 19.24 -5.18 -6.93
CA PRO A 326 19.84 -5.03 -8.25
C PRO A 326 20.49 -3.64 -8.43
N THR A 327 19.91 -2.59 -7.86
CA THR A 327 20.44 -1.22 -7.95
C THR A 327 21.87 -1.15 -7.38
N VAL A 328 22.09 -1.73 -6.20
CA VAL A 328 23.40 -1.79 -5.57
C VAL A 328 24.32 -2.74 -6.33
N LEU A 329 23.84 -3.90 -6.79
CA LEU A 329 24.63 -4.84 -7.57
C LEU A 329 25.24 -4.17 -8.82
N PHE A 330 24.43 -3.49 -9.62
CA PHE A 330 24.90 -2.79 -10.81
C PHE A 330 25.80 -1.59 -10.48
N SER A 331 25.48 -0.84 -9.42
CA SER A 331 26.32 0.25 -8.93
C SER A 331 27.72 -0.26 -8.55
N GLN A 332 27.80 -1.36 -7.80
CA GLN A 332 29.08 -1.93 -7.38
C GLN A 332 29.84 -2.56 -8.55
N ALA A 333 29.14 -3.20 -9.49
CA ALA A 333 29.76 -3.73 -10.71
C ALA A 333 30.39 -2.60 -11.54
N SER A 334 29.70 -1.47 -11.69
CA SER A 334 30.24 -0.27 -12.34
C SER A 334 31.46 0.28 -11.58
N GLY A 335 31.41 0.32 -10.25
CA GLY A 335 32.55 0.68 -9.41
C GLY A 335 33.77 -0.21 -9.65
N ILE A 336 33.60 -1.52 -9.57
CA ILE A 336 34.67 -2.51 -9.83
C ILE A 336 35.27 -2.31 -11.23
N TYR A 337 34.42 -2.11 -12.25
CA TYR A 337 34.89 -1.87 -13.61
C TYR A 337 35.74 -0.59 -13.71
N ASN A 338 35.29 0.52 -13.13
CA ASN A 338 36.00 1.79 -13.18
C ASN A 338 37.31 1.76 -12.39
N TYR A 339 37.31 1.21 -11.17
CA TYR A 339 38.52 1.10 -10.36
C TYR A 339 39.51 0.07 -10.92
N SER A 340 39.02 -0.97 -11.61
CA SER A 340 39.86 -1.93 -12.34
C SER A 340 40.63 -1.24 -13.48
N LYS A 341 39.95 -0.38 -14.26
CA LYS A 341 40.60 0.38 -15.34
C LYS A 341 41.73 1.29 -14.86
N ILE A 342 41.60 1.85 -13.65
CA ILE A 342 42.60 2.74 -13.06
C ILE A 342 43.74 1.94 -12.38
N GLY A 343 43.64 0.61 -12.33
CA GLY A 343 44.65 -0.25 -11.69
C GLY A 343 44.65 -0.15 -10.16
N PHE A 344 43.58 0.37 -9.56
CA PHE A 344 43.49 0.65 -8.12
C PHE A 344 43.07 -0.58 -7.28
N ILE A 345 42.70 -1.70 -7.93
CA ILE A 345 42.18 -2.90 -7.27
C ILE A 345 43.30 -3.93 -7.05
N ASN A 346 43.52 -4.29 -5.79
CA ASN A 346 44.25 -5.52 -5.46
C ASN A 346 43.29 -6.72 -5.51
N TRP A 347 43.31 -7.47 -6.60
CA TRP A 347 42.40 -8.59 -6.84
C TRP A 347 42.49 -9.72 -5.82
N LYS A 348 43.69 -10.00 -5.28
CA LYS A 348 43.86 -11.05 -4.25
C LYS A 348 43.12 -10.67 -2.96
N LEU A 349 43.29 -9.43 -2.51
CA LEU A 349 42.57 -8.92 -1.35
C LEU A 349 41.08 -8.78 -1.62
N GLY A 350 40.69 -8.24 -2.78
CA GLY A 350 39.30 -8.02 -3.16
C GLY A 350 38.49 -9.32 -3.22
N ILE A 351 39.02 -10.36 -3.86
CA ILE A 351 38.37 -11.67 -3.92
C ILE A 351 38.33 -12.33 -2.54
N GLY A 352 39.44 -12.28 -1.79
CA GLY A 352 39.51 -12.84 -0.44
C GLY A 352 38.45 -12.24 0.48
N VAL A 353 38.42 -10.91 0.60
CA VAL A 353 37.42 -10.19 1.40
C VAL A 353 36.01 -10.42 0.84
N GLY A 354 35.85 -10.43 -0.49
CA GLY A 354 34.57 -10.66 -1.15
C GLY A 354 33.94 -12.00 -0.81
N ILE A 355 34.72 -13.08 -0.73
CA ILE A 355 34.24 -14.41 -0.32
C ILE A 355 33.77 -14.39 1.14
N PHE A 356 34.55 -13.83 2.06
CA PHE A 356 34.15 -13.73 3.46
C PHE A 356 32.92 -12.83 3.65
N MET A 357 32.81 -11.74 2.88
CA MET A 357 31.61 -10.89 2.86
C MET A 357 30.39 -11.63 2.31
N ALA A 358 30.54 -12.42 1.25
CA ALA A 358 29.45 -13.23 0.71
C ALA A 358 28.97 -14.24 1.74
N LEU A 359 29.89 -14.99 2.36
CA LEU A 359 29.58 -15.92 3.45
C LEU A 359 28.90 -15.22 4.63
N GLY A 360 29.42 -14.07 5.05
CA GLY A 360 28.81 -13.22 6.08
C GLY A 360 27.41 -12.72 5.69
N GLY A 361 27.17 -12.44 4.41
CA GLY A 361 25.87 -12.06 3.88
C GLY A 361 24.83 -13.19 3.93
N PHE A 362 25.25 -14.45 3.87
CA PHE A 362 24.39 -15.62 4.08
C PHE A 362 24.20 -15.94 5.57
N ILE A 363 25.27 -15.85 6.38
CA ILE A 363 25.25 -16.18 7.81
C ILE A 363 24.59 -15.06 8.66
N GLY A 364 24.71 -13.80 8.25
CA GLY A 364 24.15 -12.66 9.00
C GLY A 364 22.63 -12.75 9.19
N PRO A 365 21.84 -12.90 8.10
CA PRO A 365 20.39 -13.14 8.19
C PRO A 365 20.02 -14.41 8.96
N LEU A 366 20.91 -15.41 8.98
CA LEU A 366 20.75 -16.65 9.74
C LEU A 366 20.83 -16.39 11.25
N LEU A 367 21.82 -15.63 11.69
CA LEU A 367 22.02 -15.28 13.10
C LEU A 367 20.98 -14.28 13.61
N ASN A 368 20.54 -13.35 12.77
CA ASN A 368 19.57 -12.31 13.14
C ASN A 368 18.18 -12.85 13.55
N GLN A 369 17.89 -14.13 13.29
CA GLN A 369 16.60 -14.74 13.65
C GLN A 369 16.55 -15.26 15.09
N PHE A 370 17.70 -15.47 15.72
CA PHE A 370 17.81 -15.83 17.14
C PHE A 370 17.78 -14.60 18.06
N VAL A 371 17.84 -13.41 17.47
CA VAL A 371 17.88 -12.13 18.17
C VAL A 371 16.53 -11.44 17.97
N THR A 372 15.93 -10.94 19.05
CA THR A 372 14.70 -10.18 18.94
C THR A 372 14.96 -8.85 18.23
N LEU A 373 13.91 -8.24 17.65
CA LEU A 373 14.05 -6.99 16.89
C LEU A 373 14.56 -5.83 17.76
N ASP A 374 14.26 -5.85 19.05
CA ASP A 374 14.70 -4.84 20.00
C ASP A 374 16.18 -5.04 20.39
N GLU A 375 16.61 -6.29 20.61
CA GLU A 375 18.02 -6.64 20.81
C GLU A 375 18.85 -6.32 19.56
N TYR A 376 18.35 -6.63 18.37
CA TYR A 376 19.04 -6.31 17.12
C TYR A 376 19.23 -4.80 16.98
N LYS A 377 18.19 -4.01 17.22
CA LYS A 377 18.28 -2.54 17.19
C LYS A 377 19.29 -2.02 18.21
N PHE A 378 19.31 -2.60 19.41
CA PHE A 378 20.24 -2.21 20.46
C PHE A 378 21.69 -2.50 20.07
N VAL A 379 21.97 -3.73 19.62
CA VAL A 379 23.31 -4.14 19.15
C VAL A 379 23.74 -3.32 17.93
N PHE A 380 22.86 -3.18 16.94
CA PHE A 380 23.14 -2.38 15.75
C PHE A 380 23.40 -0.91 16.11
N GLY A 381 22.63 -0.33 17.03
CA GLY A 381 22.84 1.02 17.55
C GLY A 381 24.20 1.18 18.23
N ILE A 382 24.61 0.22 19.08
CA ILE A 382 25.94 0.22 19.70
C ILE A 382 27.04 0.14 18.64
N VAL A 383 26.91 -0.75 17.65
CA VAL A 383 27.89 -0.88 16.55
C VAL A 383 28.00 0.44 15.79
N LEU A 384 26.88 1.09 15.46
CA LEU A 384 26.90 2.39 14.79
C LEU A 384 27.53 3.49 15.66
N LEU A 385 27.28 3.50 16.96
CA LEU A 385 27.90 4.46 17.88
C LEU A 385 29.41 4.23 17.98
N ILE A 386 29.87 2.98 18.06
CA ILE A 386 31.29 2.64 18.04
C ILE A 386 31.92 3.09 16.73
N LEU A 387 31.29 2.80 15.59
CA LEU A 387 31.78 3.25 14.28
C LEU A 387 31.85 4.77 14.18
N ALA A 388 30.81 5.47 14.62
CA ALA A 388 30.79 6.94 14.65
C ALA A 388 31.90 7.50 15.55
N ALA A 389 32.08 6.95 16.75
CA ALA A 389 33.14 7.35 17.67
C ALA A 389 34.53 7.06 17.11
N LEU A 390 34.73 5.90 16.48
CA LEU A 390 35.98 5.55 15.80
C LEU A 390 36.27 6.50 14.64
N MET A 391 35.29 6.81 13.79
CA MET A 391 35.47 7.76 12.69
C MET A 391 35.78 9.17 13.20
N LEU A 392 35.13 9.63 14.27
CA LEU A 392 35.42 10.92 14.90
C LEU A 392 36.83 10.95 15.50
N TRP A 393 37.25 9.87 16.17
CA TRP A 393 38.61 9.75 16.70
C TRP A 393 39.65 9.73 15.58
N GLN A 394 39.43 8.93 14.53
CA GLN A 394 40.32 8.90 13.36
C GLN A 394 40.42 10.26 12.64
N THR A 395 39.38 11.09 12.73
CA THR A 395 39.36 12.45 12.18
C THR A 395 40.01 13.48 13.11
N THR A 396 40.38 13.11 14.34
CA THR A 396 41.02 14.01 15.30
C THR A 396 42.50 14.20 14.94
N PRO A 397 43.06 15.44 15.00
CA PRO A 397 44.42 15.74 14.54
C PRO A 397 45.50 14.89 15.22
N GLY A 398 45.32 14.51 16.49
CA GLY A 398 46.27 13.68 17.23
C GLY A 398 46.37 12.22 16.78
N TYR A 399 45.36 11.67 16.08
CA TYR A 399 45.43 10.32 15.50
C TYR A 399 46.14 10.33 14.15
N ILE A 400 45.79 11.29 13.30
CA ILE A 400 46.38 11.51 11.97
C ILE A 400 47.90 11.75 12.08
N GLU A 401 48.35 12.44 13.14
CA GLU A 401 49.79 12.65 13.38
C GLU A 401 50.56 11.37 13.77
N LYS A 402 49.90 10.38 14.36
CA LYS A 402 50.54 9.15 14.87
C LYS A 402 50.58 8.02 13.83
N SER A 403 49.71 8.09 12.84
CA SER A 403 49.56 7.13 11.75
C SER A 403 50.54 7.41 10.59
N LYS A 404 51.60 6.60 10.46
CA LYS A 404 52.58 6.71 9.36
C LYS A 404 51.93 6.64 7.96
N LYS A 405 50.84 5.87 7.82
CA LYS A 405 50.10 5.73 6.54
C LYS A 405 49.29 6.99 6.22
N GLU A 406 48.60 7.59 7.19
CA GLU A 406 47.80 8.80 6.96
C GLU A 406 48.67 10.03 6.72
N LYS A 407 49.83 10.16 7.41
CA LYS A 407 50.84 11.18 7.07
C LYS A 407 51.32 11.06 5.62
N ALA A 408 51.63 9.84 5.16
CA ALA A 408 52.05 9.61 3.78
C ALA A 408 50.94 9.95 2.77
N ILE A 409 49.68 9.59 3.06
CA ILE A 409 48.53 9.94 2.22
C ILE A 409 48.30 11.44 2.20
N LEU A 410 48.41 12.14 3.34
CA LEU A 410 48.22 13.59 3.45
C LEU A 410 49.32 14.36 2.72
N GLU A 411 50.57 13.94 2.86
CA GLU A 411 51.73 14.47 2.13
C GLU A 411 51.55 14.29 0.62
N GLU A 412 51.13 13.10 0.18
CA GLU A 412 50.89 12.81 -1.23
C GLU A 412 49.73 13.65 -1.79
N PHE A 413 48.63 13.81 -1.03
CA PHE A 413 47.51 14.68 -1.40
C PHE A 413 47.94 16.14 -1.53
N LYS A 414 48.69 16.67 -0.55
CA LYS A 414 49.20 18.05 -0.57
C LYS A 414 50.14 18.27 -1.75
N ARG A 415 51.02 17.32 -2.05
CA ARG A 415 51.93 17.38 -3.19
C ARG A 415 51.18 17.41 -4.52
N ARG A 416 50.17 16.55 -4.69
CA ARG A 416 49.32 16.52 -5.89
C ARG A 416 48.47 17.79 -6.04
N ALA A 417 47.94 18.32 -4.94
CA ALA A 417 47.19 19.58 -4.94
C ALA A 417 48.08 20.79 -5.31
N ALA A 418 49.32 20.85 -4.79
CA ALA A 418 50.29 21.88 -5.14
C ALA A 418 50.70 21.80 -6.62
N ALA A 419 50.95 20.59 -7.14
CA ALA A 419 51.25 20.39 -8.56
C ALA A 419 50.08 20.82 -9.47
N ALA A 420 48.83 20.52 -9.09
CA ALA A 420 47.65 20.96 -9.83
C ALA A 420 47.43 22.48 -9.78
N LYS A 421 47.80 23.13 -8.66
CA LYS A 421 47.75 24.60 -8.53
C LYS A 421 48.82 25.27 -9.39
N ALA A 422 50.05 24.76 -9.39
CA ALA A 422 51.13 25.24 -10.24
C ALA A 422 50.81 25.06 -11.74
N GLN A 423 50.16 23.96 -12.13
CA GLN A 423 49.70 23.77 -13.52
C GLN A 423 48.56 24.71 -13.93
N LYS A 424 47.72 25.16 -12.98
CA LYS A 424 46.70 26.18 -13.25
C LYS A 424 47.29 27.58 -13.36
N GLU A 425 48.29 27.90 -12.53
CA GLU A 425 49.02 29.18 -12.57
C GLU A 425 49.92 29.29 -13.82
N GLN A 426 50.39 28.17 -14.38
CA GLN A 426 51.10 28.16 -15.67
C GLN A 426 50.17 28.21 -16.91
N LYS A 427 48.86 28.00 -16.73
CA LYS A 427 47.85 28.02 -17.82
C LYS A 427 46.98 29.28 -17.82
N SER A 428 47.06 30.10 -16.77
CA SER A 428 46.51 31.46 -16.70
C SER A 428 47.60 32.46 -17.08
#